data_AF-A0A2G5SDZ2-F1
#
_entry.id   AF-A0A2G5SDZ2-F1
#
_cell.length_a   1.000
_cell.length_b   1.000
_cell.length_c   1.000
_cell.angle_alpha   90.00
_cell.angle_beta   90.00
_cell.angle_gamma   90.00
#
_symmetry.space_group_name_H-M   'P 1'
#
loop_
_entity.id
_entity.type
_entity.pdbx_description
1 polymer ?
#
loop_
_entity_poly.entity_id
_entity_poly.type
_entity_poly.pdbx_seq_one_letter_code
_entity_poly.pdbx_strand_id
1 'polypeptide(L)'
;MGISILKMPYLVQKEIFEQMGYMELFDLTFMSRPLKYTAHSLHIPCSTFEWRVGCPRTSINITLKDLNQRNVKIAFKIDKVPSNTMQKRVNFKRKLPIKRSGKQFVLKCGKDDAENLLILEDLTQHLLDMLRVEDFLLMSRLNLFGTNILEKTQKFSSFKLIYQDLTEEDTKKILESLEVDDFHLNFTGPKLRDGPKDFDLKHPIMELGNVDWLSIKSILAAKCERLLLGRVNHITQKDFSDIVRTWANGGFENLQELKLQVPWTWEFSDVRDSYVYRDDVYKSFDDMDITIT
;
A
#
# COMPACT_ATOMS: atom_id res chain seq x y z
N MET A 1 -26.93 -40.85 -5.05
CA MET A 1 -27.68 -39.59 -4.86
C MET A 1 -26.84 -38.66 -4.02
N GLY A 2 -26.39 -37.53 -4.57
CA GLY A 2 -25.68 -36.52 -3.79
C GLY A 2 -26.68 -35.62 -3.06
N ILE A 3 -26.48 -35.39 -1.77
CA ILE A 3 -27.27 -34.40 -1.01
C ILE A 3 -26.78 -33.02 -1.43
N SER A 4 -27.70 -32.15 -1.86
CA SER A 4 -27.37 -30.78 -2.26
C SER A 4 -27.31 -29.88 -1.04
N ILE A 5 -26.16 -29.23 -0.81
CA ILE A 5 -25.96 -28.24 0.27
C ILE A 5 -27.04 -27.16 0.23
N LEU A 6 -27.46 -26.76 -0.97
CA LEU A 6 -28.49 -25.72 -1.18
C LEU A 6 -29.88 -26.09 -0.64
N LYS A 7 -30.16 -27.38 -0.45
CA LYS A 7 -31.44 -27.85 0.10
C LYS A 7 -31.43 -27.91 1.64
N MET A 8 -30.28 -27.70 2.27
CA MET A 8 -30.16 -27.74 3.71
C MET A 8 -30.60 -26.42 4.34
N PRO A 9 -31.08 -26.42 5.59
CA PRO A 9 -31.34 -25.18 6.34
C PRO A 9 -30.08 -24.33 6.45
N TYR A 10 -30.25 -23.01 6.54
CA TYR A 10 -29.15 -22.04 6.57
C TYR A 10 -28.10 -22.35 7.66
N LEU A 11 -28.52 -22.70 8.88
CA LEU A 11 -27.61 -23.02 9.98
C LEU A 11 -26.71 -24.22 9.66
N VAL A 12 -27.26 -25.24 9.01
CA VAL A 12 -26.50 -26.43 8.57
C VAL A 12 -25.52 -26.05 7.47
N GLN A 13 -25.92 -25.20 6.52
CA GLN A 13 -25.00 -24.72 5.48
C GLN A 13 -23.83 -23.92 6.08
N LYS A 14 -24.13 -23.06 7.06
CA LYS A 14 -23.12 -22.26 7.76
C LYS A 14 -22.10 -23.16 8.46
N GLU A 15 -22.56 -24.15 9.22
CA GLU A 15 -21.68 -25.09 9.93
C GLU A 15 -20.81 -25.91 8.97
N ILE A 16 -21.36 -26.36 7.83
CA ILE A 16 -20.58 -27.02 6.78
C ILE A 16 -19.48 -26.08 6.25
N PHE A 17 -19.78 -24.80 6.07
CA PHE A 17 -18.82 -23.83 5.53
C PHE A 17 -17.72 -23.49 6.54
N GLU A 18 -18.04 -23.43 7.83
CA GLU A 18 -17.06 -23.21 8.90
C GLU A 18 -16.03 -24.35 8.98
N GLN A 19 -16.42 -25.57 8.61
CA GLN A 19 -15.51 -26.73 8.55
C GLN A 19 -14.86 -26.93 7.18
N MET A 20 -15.23 -26.14 6.18
CA MET A 20 -14.75 -26.30 4.82
C MET A 20 -13.35 -25.70 4.62
N GLY A 21 -12.54 -26.35 3.79
CA GLY A 21 -11.29 -25.74 3.31
C GLY A 21 -11.55 -24.44 2.56
N TYR A 22 -10.73 -23.40 2.81
CA TYR A 22 -10.93 -22.08 2.22
C TYR A 22 -10.96 -22.09 0.68
N MET A 23 -10.18 -22.97 0.06
CA MET A 23 -10.13 -23.04 -1.39
C MET A 23 -11.44 -23.57 -1.98
N GLU A 24 -12.04 -24.58 -1.35
CA GLU A 24 -13.36 -25.11 -1.72
C GLU A 24 -14.44 -24.06 -1.46
N LEU A 25 -14.36 -23.36 -0.33
CA LEU A 25 -15.31 -22.32 0.05
C LEU A 25 -15.33 -21.18 -1.00
N PHE A 26 -14.17 -20.62 -1.35
CA PHE A 26 -14.07 -19.58 -2.38
C PHE A 26 -14.49 -20.08 -3.77
N ASP A 27 -14.18 -21.34 -4.11
CA ASP A 27 -14.67 -21.92 -5.37
C ASP A 27 -16.21 -21.92 -5.42
N LEU A 28 -16.87 -22.33 -4.34
CA LEU A 28 -18.32 -22.36 -4.25
C LEU A 28 -18.95 -20.96 -4.32
N THR A 29 -18.32 -19.95 -3.71
CA THR A 29 -18.83 -18.57 -3.73
C THR A 29 -18.79 -17.98 -5.14
N PHE A 30 -17.86 -18.42 -5.99
CA PHE A 30 -17.84 -18.03 -7.41
C PHE A 30 -18.87 -18.78 -8.26
N MET A 31 -19.31 -19.97 -7.85
CA MET A 31 -20.22 -20.81 -8.63
C MET A 31 -21.70 -20.54 -8.35
N SER A 32 -22.06 -20.16 -7.12
CA SER A 32 -23.46 -20.11 -6.68
C SER A 32 -23.80 -18.86 -5.87
N ARG A 33 -24.81 -18.11 -6.31
CA ARG A 33 -25.28 -16.90 -5.61
C ARG A 33 -25.80 -17.21 -4.18
N PRO A 34 -26.65 -18.23 -3.96
CA PRO A 34 -27.09 -18.56 -2.60
C PRO A 34 -25.92 -18.94 -1.69
N LEU A 35 -24.96 -19.73 -2.17
CA LEU A 35 -23.78 -20.11 -1.36
C LEU A 35 -22.91 -18.89 -1.06
N LYS A 36 -22.77 -17.97 -2.01
CA LYS A 36 -22.10 -16.68 -1.76
C LYS A 36 -22.77 -15.93 -0.60
N TYR A 37 -24.10 -15.81 -0.59
CA TYR A 37 -24.81 -15.16 0.53
C TYR A 37 -24.59 -15.88 1.87
N THR A 38 -24.60 -17.21 1.90
CA THR A 38 -24.29 -17.96 3.12
C THR A 38 -22.87 -17.66 3.61
N ALA A 39 -21.89 -17.63 2.70
CA ALA A 39 -20.50 -17.37 3.05
C ALA A 39 -20.24 -15.95 3.58
N HIS A 40 -21.03 -14.94 3.15
CA HIS A 40 -20.93 -13.58 3.68
C HIS A 40 -21.14 -13.50 5.19
N SER A 41 -21.97 -14.39 5.74
CA SER A 41 -22.27 -14.43 7.18
C SER A 41 -21.14 -14.97 8.06
N LEU A 42 -20.08 -15.50 7.45
CA LEU A 42 -19.00 -16.19 8.17
C LEU A 42 -18.00 -15.20 8.81
N HIS A 43 -17.87 -13.98 8.25
CA HIS A 43 -16.91 -12.97 8.71
C HIS A 43 -15.52 -13.54 9.03
N ILE A 44 -14.97 -14.28 8.08
CA ILE A 44 -13.76 -15.08 8.24
C ILE A 44 -12.59 -14.17 8.62
N PRO A 45 -11.91 -14.40 9.75
CA PRO A 45 -10.74 -13.62 10.13
C PRO A 45 -9.63 -13.70 9.07
N CYS A 46 -9.18 -12.53 8.62
CA CYS A 46 -8.15 -12.37 7.62
C CYS A 46 -7.05 -11.48 8.17
N SER A 47 -5.90 -12.08 8.49
CA SER A 47 -4.78 -11.34 9.08
C SER A 47 -4.24 -10.30 8.11
N THR A 48 -4.04 -10.64 6.84
CA THR A 48 -3.51 -9.68 5.86
C THR A 48 -4.32 -9.70 4.57
N PHE A 49 -4.69 -8.53 4.06
CA PHE A 49 -5.28 -8.33 2.74
C PHE A 49 -4.36 -7.42 1.92
N GLU A 50 -3.66 -8.01 0.95
CA GLU A 50 -2.65 -7.31 0.15
C GLU A 50 -3.13 -7.06 -1.28
N TRP A 51 -3.21 -5.80 -1.68
CA TRP A 51 -3.40 -5.38 -3.06
C TRP A 51 -2.05 -5.17 -3.74
N ARG A 52 -1.80 -5.91 -4.82
CA ARG A 52 -0.67 -5.67 -5.73
C ARG A 52 -1.18 -5.37 -7.13
N VAL A 53 -0.95 -4.15 -7.59
CA VAL A 53 -1.50 -3.66 -8.86
C VAL A 53 -0.38 -3.20 -9.79
N GLY A 54 -0.34 -3.72 -11.01
CA GLY A 54 0.65 -3.33 -12.01
C GLY A 54 2.10 -3.79 -11.74
N CYS A 55 2.35 -4.67 -10.78
CA CYS A 55 3.71 -5.15 -10.42
C CYS A 55 3.87 -6.66 -10.65
N PRO A 56 4.79 -7.09 -11.54
CA PRO A 56 4.52 -7.59 -12.92
C PRO A 56 3.16 -8.28 -13.22
N ARG A 57 2.30 -8.55 -12.23
CA ARG A 57 0.93 -9.04 -12.39
C ARG A 57 0.03 -8.39 -11.34
N THR A 58 -1.25 -8.22 -11.67
CA THR A 58 -2.26 -7.68 -10.75
C THR A 58 -2.85 -8.82 -9.91
N SER A 59 -2.89 -8.66 -8.58
CA SER A 59 -3.38 -9.68 -7.67
C SER A 59 -3.87 -9.14 -6.32
N ILE A 60 -4.78 -9.88 -5.70
CA ILE A 60 -5.07 -9.83 -4.26
C ILE A 60 -4.42 -11.05 -3.60
N ASN A 61 -3.61 -10.85 -2.56
CA ASN A 61 -3.13 -11.93 -1.71
C ASN A 61 -3.76 -11.80 -0.33
N ILE A 62 -4.31 -12.89 0.19
CA ILE A 62 -4.87 -12.93 1.54
C ILE A 62 -4.13 -13.96 2.40
N THR A 63 -3.98 -13.65 3.67
CA THR A 63 -3.49 -14.60 4.69
C THR A 63 -4.59 -14.84 5.71
N LEU A 64 -5.00 -16.10 5.84
CA LEU A 64 -6.03 -16.58 6.76
C LEU A 64 -5.39 -17.55 7.77
N LYS A 65 -6.08 -17.86 8.87
CA LYS A 65 -5.70 -18.95 9.79
C LYS A 65 -6.59 -20.16 9.57
N ASP A 66 -6.01 -21.33 9.31
CA ASP A 66 -6.80 -22.57 9.23
C ASP A 66 -7.35 -22.99 10.61
N LEU A 67 -8.13 -24.08 10.64
CA LEU A 67 -8.69 -24.64 11.88
C LEU A 67 -7.62 -25.01 12.92
N ASN A 68 -6.38 -25.24 12.48
CA ASN A 68 -5.22 -25.51 13.34
C ASN A 68 -4.40 -24.25 13.64
N GLN A 69 -4.96 -23.06 13.42
CA GLN A 69 -4.32 -21.76 13.63
C GLN A 69 -3.06 -21.51 12.78
N ARG A 70 -2.87 -22.26 11.68
CA ARG A 70 -1.73 -22.09 10.78
C ARG A 70 -2.06 -21.08 9.68
N ASN A 71 -1.07 -20.29 9.31
CA ASN A 71 -1.22 -19.31 8.24
C ASN A 71 -1.40 -19.99 6.86
N VAL A 72 -2.48 -19.65 6.17
CA VAL A 72 -2.79 -20.08 4.81
C VAL A 72 -2.82 -18.85 3.92
N LYS A 73 -1.88 -18.81 2.97
CA LYS A 73 -1.83 -17.77 1.94
C LYS A 73 -2.58 -18.21 0.69
N ILE A 74 -3.48 -17.37 0.20
CA ILE A 74 -4.27 -17.58 -1.02
C ILE A 74 -4.07 -16.38 -1.94
N ALA A 75 -3.79 -16.64 -3.22
CA ALA A 75 -3.59 -15.59 -4.21
C ALA A 75 -4.71 -15.60 -5.25
N PHE A 76 -5.25 -14.43 -5.54
CA PHE A 76 -6.18 -14.19 -6.64
C PHE A 76 -5.49 -13.32 -7.67
N LYS A 77 -5.18 -13.88 -8.83
CA LYS A 77 -4.36 -13.26 -9.87
C LYS A 77 -5.20 -12.94 -11.09
N ILE A 78 -4.95 -11.80 -11.70
CA ILE A 78 -5.51 -11.44 -13.00
C ILE A 78 -4.45 -11.80 -14.06
N ASP A 79 -4.77 -12.76 -14.93
CA ASP A 79 -3.83 -13.29 -15.93
C ASP A 79 -4.56 -13.97 -17.10
N LYS A 80 -3.81 -14.41 -18.12
CA LYS A 80 -4.33 -15.22 -19.21
C LYS A 80 -4.79 -16.59 -18.69
N VAL A 81 -5.93 -17.03 -19.19
CA VAL A 81 -6.48 -18.37 -18.91
C VAL A 81 -6.89 -19.07 -20.21
N PRO A 82 -6.88 -20.42 -20.27
CA PRO A 82 -7.31 -21.17 -21.43
C PRO A 82 -8.74 -20.81 -21.88
N SER A 83 -8.99 -20.84 -23.19
CA SER A 83 -10.28 -20.47 -23.78
C SER A 83 -11.46 -21.31 -23.31
N ASN A 84 -11.22 -22.56 -22.92
CA ASN A 84 -12.21 -23.50 -22.40
C ASN A 84 -12.44 -23.38 -20.87
N THR A 85 -11.83 -22.40 -20.21
CA THR A 85 -11.99 -22.21 -18.76
C THR A 85 -13.44 -21.85 -18.42
N MET A 86 -14.02 -22.54 -17.44
CA MET A 86 -15.39 -22.32 -16.99
C MET A 86 -15.59 -20.88 -16.49
N GLN A 87 -16.68 -20.25 -16.94
CA GLN A 87 -17.09 -18.95 -16.43
C GLN A 87 -17.71 -19.06 -15.04
N LYS A 88 -17.19 -18.27 -14.10
CA LYS A 88 -17.70 -18.14 -12.74
C LYS A 88 -18.06 -16.68 -12.44
N ARG A 89 -18.85 -16.43 -11.40
CA ARG A 89 -19.33 -15.10 -11.00
C ARG A 89 -18.40 -14.51 -9.94
N VAL A 90 -17.68 -13.44 -10.27
CA VAL A 90 -16.88 -12.71 -9.25
C VAL A 90 -17.80 -11.89 -8.36
N ASN A 91 -18.76 -11.18 -8.94
CA ASN A 91 -19.82 -10.51 -8.18
C ASN A 91 -21.20 -10.86 -8.77
N PHE A 92 -22.25 -10.17 -8.33
CA PHE A 92 -23.60 -10.44 -8.81
C PHE A 92 -23.81 -10.10 -10.31
N LYS A 93 -22.95 -9.23 -10.88
CA LYS A 93 -23.07 -8.68 -12.23
C LYS A 93 -22.08 -9.34 -13.22
N ARG A 94 -20.80 -9.46 -12.86
CA ARG A 94 -19.69 -9.91 -13.69
C ARG A 94 -19.50 -11.42 -13.63
N LYS A 95 -19.49 -12.04 -14.80
CA LYS A 95 -19.00 -13.41 -15.04
C LYS A 95 -17.70 -13.34 -15.82
N LEU A 96 -16.71 -14.12 -15.41
CA LEU A 96 -15.49 -14.31 -16.20
C LEU A 96 -14.92 -15.70 -15.97
N PRO A 97 -14.06 -16.20 -16.89
CA PRO A 97 -13.38 -17.46 -16.68
C PRO A 97 -12.45 -17.40 -15.46
N ILE A 98 -12.60 -18.35 -14.53
CA ILE A 98 -11.77 -18.46 -13.33
C ILE A 98 -11.24 -19.88 -13.21
N LYS A 99 -9.91 -20.02 -13.20
CA LYS A 99 -9.21 -21.28 -12.99
C LYS A 99 -8.66 -21.34 -11.57
N ARG A 100 -8.87 -22.45 -10.87
CA ARG A 100 -8.14 -22.76 -9.63
C ARG A 100 -6.89 -23.58 -9.93
N SER A 101 -5.79 -23.27 -9.25
CA SER A 101 -4.55 -24.04 -9.32
C SER A 101 -3.83 -23.99 -7.96
N GLY A 102 -3.82 -25.10 -7.22
CA GLY A 102 -3.28 -25.13 -5.86
C GLY A 102 -3.99 -24.13 -4.95
N LYS A 103 -3.23 -23.26 -4.26
CA LYS A 103 -3.73 -22.16 -3.40
C LYS A 103 -3.94 -20.84 -4.15
N GLN A 104 -4.28 -20.92 -5.43
CA GLN A 104 -4.41 -19.73 -6.29
C GLN A 104 -5.66 -19.81 -7.16
N PHE A 105 -6.30 -18.66 -7.33
CA PHE A 105 -7.35 -18.41 -8.31
C PHE A 105 -6.79 -17.50 -9.40
N VAL A 106 -6.95 -17.88 -10.65
CA VAL A 106 -6.56 -17.10 -11.82
C VAL A 106 -7.82 -16.65 -12.53
N LEU A 107 -8.09 -15.35 -12.44
CA LEU A 107 -9.17 -14.65 -13.11
C LEU A 107 -8.65 -14.22 -14.48
N LYS A 108 -9.44 -14.46 -15.54
CA LYS A 108 -9.11 -13.99 -16.88
C LYS A 108 -8.88 -12.47 -16.89
N CYS A 109 -7.74 -12.04 -17.42
CA CYS A 109 -7.45 -10.63 -17.64
C CYS A 109 -8.43 -9.98 -18.64
N GLY A 110 -8.70 -8.70 -18.40
CA GLY A 110 -9.40 -7.82 -19.33
C GLY A 110 -8.53 -7.44 -20.53
N LYS A 111 -9.05 -6.50 -21.32
CA LYS A 111 -8.39 -5.96 -22.52
C LYS A 111 -7.24 -5.02 -22.17
N ASP A 112 -7.38 -4.30 -21.06
CA ASP A 112 -6.45 -3.27 -20.60
C ASP A 112 -6.42 -3.19 -19.07
N ASP A 113 -5.58 -2.29 -18.55
CA ASP A 113 -5.40 -2.08 -17.11
C ASP A 113 -6.64 -1.53 -16.41
N ALA A 114 -7.45 -0.71 -17.10
CA ALA A 114 -8.68 -0.18 -16.53
C ALA A 114 -9.71 -1.31 -16.31
N GLU A 115 -9.87 -2.22 -17.28
CA GLU A 115 -10.73 -3.39 -17.11
C GLU A 115 -10.18 -4.34 -16.03
N ASN A 116 -8.85 -4.51 -15.93
CA ASN A 116 -8.23 -5.30 -14.87
C ASN A 116 -8.50 -4.70 -13.48
N LEU A 117 -8.44 -3.37 -13.33
CA LEU A 117 -8.79 -2.68 -12.10
C LEU A 117 -10.25 -2.93 -11.73
N LEU A 118 -11.20 -2.81 -12.66
CA LEU A 118 -12.62 -3.10 -12.39
C LEU A 118 -12.85 -4.57 -11.96
N ILE A 119 -12.14 -5.52 -12.56
CA ILE A 119 -12.19 -6.93 -12.13
C ILE A 119 -11.66 -7.07 -10.70
N LEU A 120 -10.58 -6.35 -10.38
CA LEU A 120 -9.96 -6.37 -9.07
C LEU A 120 -10.89 -5.76 -8.01
N GLU A 121 -11.58 -4.66 -8.31
CA GLU A 121 -12.56 -4.04 -7.42
C GLU A 121 -13.77 -4.94 -7.15
N ASP A 122 -14.28 -5.61 -8.20
CA ASP A 122 -15.36 -6.57 -8.07
C ASP A 122 -14.96 -7.74 -7.17
N LEU A 123 -13.69 -8.17 -7.27
CA LEU A 123 -13.11 -9.22 -6.43
C LEU A 123 -12.85 -8.72 -5.00
N THR A 124 -12.34 -7.50 -4.83
CA THR A 124 -12.15 -6.87 -3.52
C THR A 124 -13.48 -6.82 -2.77
N GLN A 125 -14.55 -6.31 -3.40
CA GLN A 125 -15.87 -6.29 -2.79
C GLN A 125 -16.35 -7.71 -2.44
N HIS A 126 -16.19 -8.67 -3.36
CA HIS A 126 -16.56 -10.06 -3.09
C HIS A 126 -15.87 -10.62 -1.85
N LEU A 127 -14.56 -10.39 -1.71
CA LEU A 127 -13.79 -10.91 -0.59
C LEU A 127 -14.12 -10.17 0.71
N LEU A 128 -14.19 -8.85 0.69
CA LEU A 128 -14.51 -8.05 1.87
C LEU A 128 -15.94 -8.25 2.38
N ASP A 129 -16.87 -8.73 1.54
CA ASP A 129 -18.20 -9.18 2.00
C ASP A 129 -18.14 -10.40 2.93
N MET A 130 -17.05 -11.18 2.90
CA MET A 130 -16.88 -12.42 3.66
C MET A 130 -15.77 -12.36 4.70
N LEU A 131 -14.78 -11.49 4.50
CA LEU A 131 -13.57 -11.43 5.32
C LEU A 131 -13.66 -10.29 6.34
N ARG A 132 -13.21 -10.55 7.56
CA ARG A 132 -12.89 -9.52 8.55
C ARG A 132 -11.37 -9.31 8.54
N VAL A 133 -10.94 -8.23 7.90
CA VAL A 133 -9.52 -7.93 7.67
C VAL A 133 -8.92 -7.19 8.87
N GLU A 134 -7.77 -7.66 9.35
CA GLU A 134 -6.98 -6.99 10.39
C GLU A 134 -6.04 -5.96 9.75
N ASP A 135 -5.19 -6.40 8.82
CA ASP A 135 -4.19 -5.54 8.18
C ASP A 135 -4.38 -5.42 6.66
N PHE A 136 -4.37 -4.18 6.17
CA PHE A 136 -4.37 -3.87 4.74
C PHE A 136 -2.96 -3.47 4.26
N LEU A 137 -2.54 -4.08 3.15
CA LEU A 137 -1.29 -3.77 2.49
C LEU A 137 -1.57 -3.36 1.05
N LEU A 138 -0.90 -2.32 0.57
CA LEU A 138 -1.07 -1.80 -0.77
C LEU A 138 0.26 -1.60 -1.48
N MET A 139 0.37 -2.13 -2.69
CA MET A 139 1.45 -1.84 -3.62
C MET A 139 0.88 -1.60 -5.02
N SER A 140 1.06 -0.40 -5.57
CA SER A 140 0.52 -0.07 -6.90
C SER A 140 1.49 0.64 -7.82
N ARG A 141 1.48 0.25 -9.10
CA ARG A 141 2.03 1.01 -10.22
C ARG A 141 0.98 1.75 -11.06
N LEU A 142 -0.29 1.56 -10.73
CA LEU A 142 -1.40 2.23 -11.40
C LEU A 142 -2.03 3.26 -10.47
N ASN A 143 -2.56 4.33 -11.04
CA ASN A 143 -3.35 5.29 -10.28
C ASN A 143 -4.60 4.59 -9.70
N LEU A 144 -4.75 4.63 -8.38
CA LEU A 144 -5.85 4.02 -7.64
C LEU A 144 -6.86 5.04 -7.10
N PHE A 145 -6.67 6.32 -7.37
CA PHE A 145 -7.62 7.35 -6.96
C PHE A 145 -8.91 7.20 -7.78
N GLY A 146 -10.04 7.18 -7.08
CA GLY A 146 -11.34 6.80 -7.65
C GLY A 146 -11.63 5.30 -7.61
N THR A 147 -10.70 4.47 -7.09
CA THR A 147 -11.00 3.07 -6.79
C THR A 147 -11.59 2.90 -5.40
N ASN A 148 -12.36 1.82 -5.20
CA ASN A 148 -13.03 1.58 -3.94
C ASN A 148 -12.10 1.24 -2.76
N ILE A 149 -10.84 0.84 -2.97
CA ILE A 149 -9.97 0.40 -1.85
C ILE A 149 -9.74 1.51 -0.84
N LEU A 150 -9.55 2.74 -1.32
CA LEU A 150 -9.33 3.93 -0.50
C LEU A 150 -10.62 4.43 0.14
N GLU A 151 -11.77 3.86 -0.22
CA GLU A 151 -13.06 4.07 0.45
C GLU A 151 -13.34 2.97 1.48
N LYS A 152 -12.82 1.75 1.25
CA LYS A 152 -13.01 0.60 2.15
C LYS A 152 -12.16 0.65 3.40
N THR A 153 -10.98 1.27 3.33
CA THR A 153 -10.12 1.47 4.50
C THR A 153 -9.40 2.81 4.39
N GLN A 154 -9.21 3.47 5.54
CA GLN A 154 -8.30 4.61 5.70
C GLN A 154 -6.99 4.20 6.37
N LYS A 155 -6.88 2.94 6.82
CA LYS A 155 -5.73 2.43 7.57
C LYS A 155 -4.99 1.34 6.78
N PHE A 156 -3.67 1.46 6.70
CA PHE A 156 -2.79 0.50 6.03
C PHE A 156 -1.56 0.22 6.88
N SER A 157 -1.17 -1.03 7.02
CA SER A 157 0.12 -1.38 7.64
C SER A 157 1.27 -1.11 6.67
N SER A 158 1.02 -1.15 5.36
CA SER A 158 1.99 -0.74 4.35
C SER A 158 1.28 -0.16 3.13
N PHE A 159 1.75 1.00 2.66
CA PHE A 159 1.20 1.70 1.52
C PHE A 159 2.32 2.13 0.57
N LYS A 160 2.36 1.53 -0.62
CA LYS A 160 3.43 1.75 -1.60
C LYS A 160 2.89 2.13 -2.97
N LEU A 161 3.22 3.33 -3.44
CA LEU A 161 2.92 3.77 -4.81
C LEU A 161 4.21 3.96 -5.60
N ILE A 162 4.21 3.50 -6.85
CA ILE A 162 5.40 3.51 -7.71
C ILE A 162 5.03 4.05 -9.09
N TYR A 163 5.82 4.99 -9.62
CA TYR A 163 5.66 5.57 -10.97
C TYR A 163 4.28 6.22 -11.21
N GLN A 164 3.78 6.99 -10.24
CA GLN A 164 2.48 7.65 -10.36
C GLN A 164 2.60 9.17 -10.30
N ASP A 165 1.89 9.83 -11.22
CA ASP A 165 1.65 11.26 -11.16
C ASP A 165 0.42 11.53 -10.30
N LEU A 166 0.62 12.23 -9.18
CA LEU A 166 -0.46 12.58 -8.27
C LEU A 166 -0.97 13.99 -8.56
N THR A 167 -2.22 14.26 -8.21
CA THR A 167 -2.65 15.64 -7.99
C THR A 167 -2.22 16.11 -6.60
N GLU A 168 -2.28 17.42 -6.35
CA GLU A 168 -2.05 17.96 -5.01
C GLU A 168 -3.07 17.41 -4.00
N GLU A 169 -4.34 17.29 -4.41
CA GLU A 169 -5.43 16.76 -3.59
C GLU A 169 -5.19 15.29 -3.22
N ASP A 170 -4.78 14.48 -4.20
CA ASP A 170 -4.42 13.07 -4.00
C ASP A 170 -3.25 12.93 -3.02
N THR A 171 -2.25 13.80 -3.16
CA THR A 171 -1.06 13.82 -2.29
C THR A 171 -1.44 14.18 -0.85
N LYS A 172 -2.25 15.23 -0.65
CA LYS A 172 -2.81 15.59 0.65
C LYS A 172 -3.61 14.44 1.26
N LYS A 173 -4.46 13.79 0.47
CA LYS A 173 -5.26 12.66 0.94
C LYS A 173 -4.38 11.53 1.51
N ILE A 174 -3.33 11.12 0.79
CA ILE A 174 -2.50 9.98 1.22
C ILE A 174 -1.52 10.33 2.33
N LEU A 175 -1.04 11.57 2.42
CA LEU A 175 -0.12 12.02 3.46
C LEU A 175 -0.86 12.40 4.75
N GLU A 176 -2.00 13.08 4.63
CA GLU A 176 -2.63 13.80 5.74
C GLU A 176 -3.91 13.13 6.23
N SER A 177 -4.64 12.40 5.36
CA SER A 177 -5.92 11.78 5.74
C SER A 177 -5.80 10.30 6.09
N LEU A 178 -4.93 9.55 5.40
CA LEU A 178 -4.72 8.13 5.72
C LEU A 178 -3.97 7.95 7.04
N GLU A 179 -4.09 6.75 7.61
CA GLU A 179 -3.24 6.24 8.69
C GLU A 179 -2.39 5.11 8.11
N VAL A 180 -1.08 5.32 8.04
CA VAL A 180 -0.17 4.33 7.45
C VAL A 180 1.01 4.10 8.37
N ASP A 181 1.28 2.84 8.71
CA ASP A 181 2.44 2.49 9.54
C ASP A 181 3.75 2.61 8.73
N ASP A 182 3.74 2.08 7.50
CA ASP A 182 4.88 2.08 6.57
C ASP A 182 4.53 2.65 5.18
N PHE A 183 4.92 3.90 4.92
CA PHE A 183 4.50 4.68 3.76
C PHE A 183 5.63 4.91 2.76
N HIS A 184 5.44 4.48 1.51
CA HIS A 184 6.45 4.56 0.45
C HIS A 184 5.91 5.17 -0.85
N LEU A 185 6.57 6.22 -1.34
CA LEU A 185 6.37 6.77 -2.68
C LEU A 185 7.68 6.66 -3.47
N ASN A 186 7.71 5.84 -4.51
CA ASN A 186 8.91 5.68 -5.35
C ASN A 186 8.66 6.16 -6.78
N PHE A 187 9.40 7.16 -7.25
CA PHE A 187 9.11 7.85 -8.52
C PHE A 187 7.63 8.29 -8.61
N THR A 188 7.06 8.70 -7.47
CA THR A 188 5.65 9.08 -7.34
C THR A 188 5.59 10.42 -6.62
N GLY A 189 4.78 11.34 -7.11
CA GLY A 189 4.58 12.64 -6.48
C GLY A 189 3.66 13.55 -7.29
N PRO A 190 3.25 14.70 -6.71
CA PRO A 190 2.43 15.67 -7.40
C PRO A 190 3.19 16.43 -8.48
N LYS A 191 2.51 16.72 -9.60
CA LYS A 191 2.99 17.67 -10.60
C LYS A 191 2.59 19.09 -10.23
N LEU A 192 3.42 19.76 -9.44
CA LEU A 192 3.21 21.13 -9.01
C LEU A 192 3.81 22.13 -10.02
N ARG A 193 3.07 23.21 -10.31
CA ARG A 193 3.53 24.28 -11.23
C ARG A 193 4.20 25.45 -10.49
N ASP A 194 3.81 25.67 -9.24
CA ASP A 194 4.22 26.85 -8.46
C ASP A 194 5.37 26.55 -7.48
N GLY A 195 6.12 25.49 -7.73
CA GLY A 195 7.23 25.04 -6.88
C GLY A 195 6.79 24.10 -5.74
N PRO A 196 7.70 23.87 -4.76
CA PRO A 196 7.44 23.00 -3.62
C PRO A 196 6.30 23.50 -2.74
N LYS A 197 5.52 22.60 -2.17
CA LYS A 197 4.39 22.91 -1.29
C LYS A 197 4.51 22.23 0.08
N ASP A 198 3.76 22.80 1.02
CA ASP A 198 3.63 22.28 2.36
C ASP A 198 2.62 21.11 2.37
N PHE A 199 3.05 19.98 2.91
CA PHE A 199 2.26 18.79 3.24
C PHE A 199 2.59 18.30 4.67
N ASP A 200 1.63 17.66 5.32
CA ASP A 200 1.84 17.10 6.66
C ASP A 200 2.47 15.70 6.60
N LEU A 201 3.69 15.56 7.16
CA LEU A 201 4.46 14.32 7.19
C LEU A 201 4.30 13.62 8.54
N LYS A 202 3.20 12.87 8.68
CA LYS A 202 2.75 12.32 9.96
C LYS A 202 2.89 10.80 10.13
N HIS A 203 3.16 10.05 9.06
CA HIS A 203 3.24 8.59 9.13
C HIS A 203 4.51 8.17 9.87
N PRO A 204 4.52 7.09 10.69
CA PRO A 204 5.69 6.72 11.49
C PRO A 204 6.93 6.44 10.63
N ILE A 205 6.76 5.68 9.55
CA ILE A 205 7.84 5.40 8.58
C ILE A 205 7.45 5.98 7.23
N MET A 206 8.32 6.83 6.68
CA MET A 206 8.12 7.48 5.39
C MET A 206 9.35 7.35 4.50
N GLU A 207 9.20 6.69 3.36
CA GLU A 207 10.19 6.67 2.28
C GLU A 207 9.62 7.37 1.04
N LEU A 208 10.07 8.58 0.79
CA LEU A 208 9.66 9.38 -0.35
C LEU A 208 10.85 9.50 -1.31
N GLY A 209 10.66 9.14 -2.58
CA GLY A 209 11.68 9.14 -3.61
C GLY A 209 12.11 10.55 -4.03
N ASN A 210 11.86 10.94 -5.28
CA ASN A 210 12.10 12.34 -5.67
C ASN A 210 11.03 13.24 -5.01
N VAL A 211 11.46 14.19 -4.19
CA VAL A 211 10.60 15.09 -3.43
C VAL A 211 10.86 16.57 -3.73
N ASP A 212 11.23 16.89 -4.97
CA ASP A 212 11.33 18.28 -5.44
C ASP A 212 10.04 19.12 -5.26
N TRP A 213 8.92 18.45 -5.00
CA TRP A 213 7.60 19.05 -4.75
C TRP A 213 7.31 19.33 -3.27
N LEU A 214 8.14 18.85 -2.34
CA LEU A 214 7.92 18.96 -0.89
C LEU A 214 8.75 20.11 -0.31
N SER A 215 8.11 21.04 0.40
CA SER A 215 8.82 22.18 0.98
C SER A 215 9.75 21.79 2.14
N ILE A 216 10.77 22.62 2.39
CA ILE A 216 11.61 22.49 3.59
C ILE A 216 10.81 22.63 4.89
N LYS A 217 9.75 23.44 4.90
CA LYS A 217 8.91 23.64 6.09
C LYS A 217 8.23 22.34 6.50
N SER A 218 7.75 21.56 5.54
CA SER A 218 7.18 20.23 5.82
C SER A 218 8.20 19.26 6.37
N ILE A 219 9.43 19.31 5.85
CA ILE A 219 10.52 18.46 6.36
C ILE A 219 10.81 18.83 7.83
N LEU A 220 10.94 20.12 8.15
CA LEU A 220 11.19 20.60 9.52
C LEU A 220 10.04 20.34 10.49
N ALA A 221 8.81 20.25 10.00
CA ALA A 221 7.61 19.98 10.80
C ALA A 221 7.22 18.50 10.87
N ALA A 222 8.06 17.59 10.34
CA ALA A 222 7.75 16.17 10.27
C ALA A 222 7.61 15.53 11.66
N LYS A 223 6.64 14.63 11.80
CA LYS A 223 6.30 13.93 13.06
C LYS A 223 6.59 12.42 13.03
N CYS A 224 7.38 11.99 12.06
CA CYS A 224 7.72 10.60 11.79
C CYS A 224 8.85 10.08 12.69
N GLU A 225 8.93 8.77 12.84
CA GLU A 225 10.04 8.07 13.49
C GLU A 225 11.22 7.86 12.53
N ARG A 226 10.91 7.58 11.26
CA ARG A 226 11.92 7.35 10.22
C ARG A 226 11.53 8.10 8.94
N LEU A 227 12.40 9.00 8.50
CA LEU A 227 12.20 9.81 7.30
C LEU A 227 13.32 9.56 6.28
N LEU A 228 12.96 8.96 5.15
CA LEU A 228 13.87 8.72 4.05
C LEU A 228 13.40 9.52 2.85
N LEU A 229 14.15 10.56 2.51
CA LEU A 229 13.92 11.41 1.36
C LEU A 229 14.99 11.09 0.32
N GLY A 230 14.55 10.76 -0.89
CA GLY A 230 15.41 10.70 -2.06
C GLY A 230 15.80 12.12 -2.50
N ARG A 231 15.87 12.36 -3.81
CA ARG A 231 16.40 13.64 -4.32
C ARG A 231 15.53 14.81 -3.87
N VAL A 232 16.20 15.81 -3.31
CA VAL A 232 15.62 17.13 -3.00
C VAL A 232 16.54 18.17 -3.63
N ASN A 233 16.25 18.62 -4.84
CA ASN A 233 17.16 19.47 -5.60
C ASN A 233 17.07 20.96 -5.22
N HIS A 234 15.96 21.37 -4.61
CA HIS A 234 15.67 22.76 -4.30
C HIS A 234 16.12 23.18 -2.88
N ILE A 235 16.60 22.25 -2.05
CA ILE A 235 17.13 22.59 -0.73
C ILE A 235 18.50 23.26 -0.86
N THR A 236 18.73 24.26 -0.03
CA THR A 236 19.98 24.99 0.09
C THR A 236 20.82 24.46 1.24
N GLN A 237 22.11 24.79 1.28
CA GLN A 237 23.00 24.40 2.39
C GLN A 237 22.51 24.93 3.74
N LYS A 238 21.87 26.11 3.72
CA LYS A 238 21.21 26.68 4.89
C LYS A 238 20.05 25.79 5.34
N ASP A 239 19.20 25.34 4.42
CA ASP A 239 18.08 24.44 4.75
C ASP A 239 18.57 23.13 5.38
N PHE A 240 19.67 22.56 4.87
CA PHE A 240 20.30 21.39 5.48
C PHE A 240 20.81 21.66 6.89
N SER A 241 21.48 22.80 7.08
CA SER A 241 21.94 23.24 8.41
C SER A 241 20.77 23.45 9.37
N ASP A 242 19.66 24.00 8.88
CA ASP A 242 18.44 24.21 9.67
C ASP A 242 17.81 22.87 10.07
N ILE A 243 17.81 21.86 9.20
CA ILE A 243 17.37 20.49 9.54
C ILE A 243 18.23 19.91 10.66
N VAL A 244 19.56 19.94 10.50
CA VAL A 244 20.50 19.39 11.48
C VAL A 244 20.36 20.10 12.84
N ARG A 245 20.31 21.44 12.84
CA ARG A 245 20.12 22.24 14.06
C ARG A 245 18.77 21.96 14.72
N THR A 246 17.71 21.85 13.94
CA THR A 246 16.37 21.52 14.46
C THR A 246 16.40 20.16 15.16
N TRP A 247 17.06 19.16 14.56
CA TRP A 247 17.20 17.85 15.19
C TRP A 247 18.02 17.90 16.48
N ALA A 248 19.19 18.52 16.44
CA ALA A 248 20.08 18.65 17.59
C ALA A 248 19.43 19.37 18.78
N ASN A 249 18.53 20.32 18.51
CA ASN A 249 17.77 21.06 19.51
C ASN A 249 16.45 20.37 19.93
N GLY A 250 16.18 19.15 19.47
CA GLY A 250 15.00 18.37 19.86
C GLY A 250 13.69 18.74 19.15
N GLY A 251 13.75 19.46 18.02
CA GLY A 251 12.56 19.88 17.25
C GLY A 251 11.83 18.74 16.51
N PHE A 252 12.50 17.61 16.27
CA PHE A 252 11.89 16.39 15.74
C PHE A 252 11.54 15.42 16.87
N GLU A 253 10.32 15.52 17.40
CA GLU A 253 9.91 14.82 18.63
C GLU A 253 10.13 13.30 18.61
N ASN A 254 9.89 12.65 17.46
CA ASN A 254 9.92 11.18 17.35
C ASN A 254 11.06 10.64 16.45
N LEU A 255 11.81 11.51 15.77
CA LEU A 255 12.69 11.11 14.68
C LEU A 255 13.94 10.39 15.19
N GLN A 256 14.08 9.13 14.79
CA GLN A 256 15.20 8.24 15.10
C GLN A 256 16.15 8.08 13.91
N GLU A 257 15.63 8.16 12.68
CA GLU A 257 16.42 8.03 11.47
C GLU A 257 16.01 9.08 10.43
N LEU A 258 16.98 9.84 9.94
CA LEU A 258 16.83 10.73 8.80
C LEU A 258 17.82 10.32 7.71
N LYS A 259 17.32 10.12 6.50
CA LYS A 259 18.15 9.96 5.30
C LYS A 259 17.69 10.97 4.26
N LEU A 260 18.63 11.73 3.72
CA LEU A 260 18.37 12.77 2.74
C LEU A 260 19.37 12.63 1.59
N GLN A 261 18.89 12.47 0.36
CA GLN A 261 19.74 12.60 -0.81
C GLN A 261 19.81 14.06 -1.25
N VAL A 262 20.96 14.69 -0.97
CA VAL A 262 21.26 16.07 -1.34
C VAL A 262 21.48 16.22 -2.87
N PRO A 263 21.41 17.46 -3.41
CA PRO A 263 21.66 17.69 -4.83
C PRO A 263 23.04 17.19 -5.27
N TRP A 264 23.12 16.60 -6.47
CA TRP A 264 24.38 16.08 -7.06
C TRP A 264 25.48 17.15 -7.18
N THR A 265 25.11 18.43 -7.30
CA THR A 265 26.08 19.53 -7.34
C THR A 265 26.87 19.65 -6.04
N TRP A 266 26.31 19.22 -4.90
CA TRP A 266 27.00 19.18 -3.61
C TRP A 266 27.95 17.98 -3.52
N GLU A 267 27.52 16.82 -4.03
CA GLU A 267 28.33 15.60 -4.09
C GLU A 267 29.60 15.78 -4.94
N PHE A 268 29.56 16.64 -5.99
CA PHE A 268 30.75 16.96 -6.80
C PHE A 268 31.63 18.06 -6.22
N SER A 269 31.07 19.02 -5.46
CA SER A 269 31.89 19.98 -4.71
C SER A 269 32.65 19.29 -3.56
N ASP A 270 32.14 18.19 -3.00
CA ASP A 270 32.75 17.46 -1.89
C ASP A 270 34.20 16.98 -2.11
N VAL A 271 34.64 16.82 -3.37
CA VAL A 271 36.03 16.39 -3.67
C VAL A 271 37.04 17.54 -3.61
N ARG A 272 36.61 18.82 -3.70
CA ARG A 272 37.54 19.97 -3.62
C ARG A 272 37.24 20.95 -2.48
N ASP A 273 36.00 20.96 -2.01
CA ASP A 273 35.48 22.04 -1.19
C ASP A 273 35.06 21.57 0.22
N SER A 274 34.98 20.25 0.48
CA SER A 274 34.55 19.63 1.75
C SER A 274 35.22 20.17 3.02
N TYR A 275 36.43 20.73 2.93
CA TYR A 275 37.11 21.33 4.08
C TYR A 275 36.53 22.67 4.54
N VAL A 276 35.97 23.49 3.65
CA VAL A 276 35.39 24.80 4.02
C VAL A 276 34.02 24.61 4.69
N TYR A 277 33.26 23.60 4.25
CA TYR A 277 31.89 23.37 4.70
C TYR A 277 31.80 22.45 5.92
N ARG A 278 32.85 21.65 6.15
CA ARG A 278 33.12 21.07 7.46
C ARG A 278 33.11 22.16 8.51
N ASP A 279 33.79 23.28 8.31
CA ASP A 279 33.89 24.31 9.35
C ASP A 279 32.56 25.02 9.64
N ASP A 280 31.65 25.21 8.69
CA ASP A 280 30.35 25.85 8.98
C ASP A 280 29.35 24.87 9.63
N VAL A 281 29.39 23.60 9.25
CA VAL A 281 28.64 22.52 9.93
C VAL A 281 29.21 22.28 11.32
N TYR A 282 30.52 22.22 11.48
CA TYR A 282 31.20 22.09 12.78
C TYR A 282 31.02 23.34 13.64
N LYS A 283 31.10 24.56 13.10
CA LYS A 283 30.72 25.79 13.82
C LYS A 283 29.26 25.78 14.23
N SER A 284 28.37 25.19 13.42
CA SER A 284 26.98 25.01 13.83
C SER A 284 26.80 24.00 14.97
N PHE A 285 27.78 23.13 15.16
CA PHE A 285 27.92 22.24 16.32
C PHE A 285 28.77 22.83 17.45
N ASP A 286 29.62 23.85 17.22
CA ASP A 286 30.48 24.46 18.25
C ASP A 286 29.65 25.14 19.37
N ASP A 287 28.44 25.61 19.04
CA ASP A 287 27.47 26.14 20.01
C ASP A 287 26.62 25.04 20.69
N MET A 288 26.82 23.78 20.29
CA MET A 288 26.06 22.63 20.78
C MET A 288 26.99 21.70 21.56
N ASP A 289 26.63 21.38 22.81
CA ASP A 289 27.41 20.51 23.70
C ASP A 289 27.25 19.03 23.27
N ILE A 290 27.69 18.70 22.05
CA ILE A 290 27.49 17.39 21.41
C ILE A 290 28.86 16.77 21.14
N THR A 291 29.13 15.64 21.79
CA THR A 291 30.29 14.80 21.48
C THR A 291 29.97 13.94 20.28
N ILE A 292 30.59 14.21 19.13
CA ILE A 292 30.48 13.39 17.92
C ILE A 292 31.42 12.18 18.09
N THR A 293 30.88 10.98 18.26
CA THR A 293 31.64 9.70 18.22
C THR A 293 31.47 8.99 16.90
#